data_AF-A0A2R5F5M6-F1
#
_entry.id   AF-A0A2R5F5M6-F1
#
_cell.length_a   1.000
_cell.length_b   1.000
_cell.length_c   1.000
_cell.angle_alpha   90.00
_cell.angle_beta   90.00
_cell.angle_gamma   90.00
#
_symmetry.space_group_name_H-M   'P 1'
#
loop_
_entity.id
_entity.type
_entity.pdbx_description
1 polymer ?
#
loop_
_entity_poly.entity_id
_entity_poly.type
_entity_poly.pdbx_seq_one_letter_code
_entity_poly.pdbx_strand_id
1 'polypeptide(L)'
;MSVELARDFLFTDQDFQRIRKLIYDYAGIALSDAKRDLVYSRLARRLRINGFNVFSHYLEFLHGNDAEWEAFVNSLTTNLTSFFREQHHFPILADHIKKVSQRQPIQLWCSAASTGEEAYSMAMTMVDLFGNFRPPVQILATDIDTQVLKKAESGIYSRDKLDKLPAETLDKFFVKDEVDGENVLRVRRELRSMVTFRRQNLLDHIWDARGPFEAIFCRNVMIYFDKPTQYKILKKFVPTLRQDALLFAGHSESFYHASDLFRLQGKTVYELSEQAKAIAQS
;
A
#
# COMPACT_ATOMS: atom_id res chain seq x y z
N MET A 1 -23.98 22.74 -21.96
CA MET A 1 -23.46 21.89 -23.05
C MET A 1 -22.14 21.29 -22.60
N SER A 2 -22.19 20.08 -22.05
CA SER A 2 -21.03 19.28 -21.72
C SER A 2 -20.45 18.70 -23.00
N VAL A 3 -19.18 18.98 -23.28
CA VAL A 3 -18.44 18.40 -24.40
C VAL A 3 -18.35 16.89 -24.15
N GLU A 4 -19.10 16.11 -24.91
CA GLU A 4 -18.95 14.66 -24.96
C GLU A 4 -17.58 14.37 -25.55
N LEU A 5 -16.60 14.05 -24.69
CA LEU A 5 -15.27 13.63 -25.12
C LEU A 5 -15.46 12.39 -26.02
N ALA A 6 -15.16 12.54 -27.32
CA ALA A 6 -15.23 11.45 -28.27
C ALA A 6 -14.37 10.28 -27.75
N ARG A 7 -15.02 9.16 -27.43
CA ARG A 7 -14.34 7.96 -26.96
C ARG A 7 -13.76 7.23 -28.17
N ASP A 8 -12.43 7.13 -28.23
CA ASP A 8 -11.70 6.33 -29.23
C ASP A 8 -12.11 4.84 -29.26
N PHE A 9 -12.69 4.30 -28.18
CA PHE A 9 -13.03 2.88 -28.04
C PHE A 9 -14.48 2.68 -27.64
N LEU A 10 -15.10 1.63 -28.19
CA LEU A 10 -16.45 1.21 -27.80
C LEU A 10 -16.43 0.69 -26.36
N PHE A 11 -17.05 1.45 -25.45
CA PHE A 11 -17.11 1.15 -24.01
C PHE A 11 -18.54 1.19 -23.47
N THR A 12 -19.16 0.02 -23.39
CA THR A 12 -20.56 -0.14 -23.01
C THR A 12 -20.76 -0.22 -21.48
N ASP A 13 -22.01 -0.13 -21.05
CA ASP A 13 -22.37 -0.34 -19.64
C ASP A 13 -22.04 -1.77 -19.19
N GLN A 14 -22.25 -2.75 -20.06
CA GLN A 14 -21.93 -4.14 -19.80
C GLN A 14 -20.42 -4.35 -19.58
N ASP A 15 -19.58 -3.71 -20.39
CA ASP A 15 -18.12 -3.75 -20.22
C ASP A 15 -17.71 -3.17 -18.86
N PHE A 16 -18.29 -2.02 -18.49
CA PHE A 16 -18.01 -1.38 -17.20
C PHE A 16 -18.43 -2.28 -16.03
N GLN A 17 -19.62 -2.88 -16.07
CA GLN A 17 -20.07 -3.80 -15.02
C GLN A 17 -19.17 -5.05 -14.94
N ARG A 18 -18.73 -5.58 -16.08
CA ARG A 18 -17.77 -6.70 -16.12
C ARG A 18 -16.43 -6.31 -15.47
N ILE A 19 -15.89 -5.14 -15.78
CA ILE A 19 -14.67 -4.61 -15.15
C ILE A 19 -14.83 -4.44 -13.64
N ARG A 20 -15.95 -3.83 -13.20
CA ARG A 20 -16.26 -3.67 -11.77
C ARG A 20 -16.26 -5.00 -11.05
N LYS A 21 -16.92 -6.02 -11.63
CA LYS A 21 -16.96 -7.36 -11.07
C LYS A 21 -15.56 -8.00 -11.01
N LEU A 22 -14.81 -7.96 -12.11
CA LEU A 22 -13.47 -8.56 -12.18
C LEU A 22 -12.52 -7.99 -11.12
N ILE A 23 -12.45 -6.67 -10.99
CA ILE A 23 -11.53 -6.04 -10.02
C ILE A 23 -12.01 -6.18 -8.57
N TYR A 24 -13.33 -6.21 -8.34
CA TYR A 24 -13.89 -6.48 -7.01
C TYR A 24 -13.61 -7.91 -6.57
N ASP A 25 -13.87 -8.90 -7.42
CA ASP A 25 -13.67 -10.31 -7.08
C ASP A 25 -12.19 -10.61 -6.81
N TYR A 26 -11.27 -9.98 -7.55
CA TYR A 26 -9.84 -10.20 -7.41
C TYR A 26 -9.21 -9.38 -6.28
N ALA A 27 -9.41 -8.06 -6.28
CA ALA A 27 -8.70 -7.13 -5.40
C ALA A 27 -9.59 -6.46 -4.35
N GLY A 28 -10.89 -6.79 -4.29
CA GLY A 28 -11.86 -6.16 -3.39
C GLY A 28 -12.21 -4.71 -3.73
N ILE A 29 -11.64 -4.14 -4.80
CA ILE A 29 -11.78 -2.71 -5.12
C ILE A 29 -13.21 -2.41 -5.57
N ALA A 30 -13.95 -1.70 -4.72
CA ALA A 30 -15.29 -1.22 -4.99
C ALA A 30 -15.24 0.06 -5.85
N LEU A 31 -15.58 -0.08 -7.13
CA LEU A 31 -15.74 1.03 -8.06
C LEU A 31 -17.20 1.51 -8.08
N SER A 32 -17.42 2.81 -7.91
CA SER A 32 -18.74 3.45 -8.09
C SER A 32 -18.95 3.86 -9.55
N ASP A 33 -20.21 4.12 -9.94
CA ASP A 33 -20.54 4.55 -11.30
C ASP A 33 -19.85 5.86 -11.71
N ALA A 34 -19.64 6.76 -10.74
CA ALA A 34 -18.90 8.01 -10.96
C ALA A 34 -17.44 7.80 -11.40
N LYS A 35 -16.86 6.61 -11.20
CA LYS A 35 -15.48 6.28 -11.63
C LYS A 35 -15.41 5.75 -13.06
N ARG A 36 -16.51 5.74 -13.82
CA ARG A 36 -16.53 5.19 -15.19
C ARG A 36 -15.49 5.79 -16.12
N ASP A 37 -15.38 7.12 -16.16
CA ASP A 37 -14.43 7.79 -17.07
C ASP A 37 -12.97 7.58 -16.62
N LEU A 38 -12.74 7.47 -15.31
CA LEU A 38 -11.43 7.07 -14.78
C LEU A 38 -11.06 5.67 -15.28
N VAL A 39 -11.97 4.70 -15.16
CA VAL A 39 -11.75 3.32 -15.65
C VAL A 39 -11.47 3.32 -17.15
N TYR A 40 -12.30 4.02 -17.93
CA TYR A 40 -12.10 4.15 -19.37
C TYR A 40 -10.70 4.70 -19.69
N SER A 41 -10.32 5.84 -19.10
CA SER A 41 -9.05 6.51 -19.42
C SER A 41 -7.82 5.65 -19.11
N ARG A 42 -7.85 4.87 -18.03
CA ARG A 42 -6.75 4.01 -17.61
C ARG A 42 -6.65 2.75 -18.47
N LEU A 43 -7.78 2.08 -18.72
CA LEU A 43 -7.79 0.86 -19.53
C LEU A 43 -7.66 1.13 -21.03
N ALA A 44 -8.10 2.29 -21.54
CA ALA A 44 -7.89 2.68 -22.94
C ALA A 44 -6.40 2.65 -23.34
N ARG A 45 -5.48 2.89 -22.41
CA ARG A 45 -4.03 2.72 -22.67
C ARG A 45 -3.66 1.27 -22.90
N ARG A 46 -4.25 0.34 -22.12
CA ARG A 46 -4.05 -1.11 -22.29
C ARG A 46 -4.62 -1.61 -23.60
N LEU A 47 -5.80 -1.13 -24.00
CA LEU A 47 -6.40 -1.45 -25.30
C LEU A 47 -5.47 -1.04 -26.45
N ARG A 48 -4.92 0.19 -26.44
CA ARG A 48 -3.95 0.65 -27.45
C ARG A 48 -2.71 -0.22 -27.54
N ILE A 49 -2.10 -0.55 -26.40
CA ILE A 49 -0.88 -1.39 -26.34
C ILE A 49 -1.13 -2.77 -26.96
N ASN A 50 -2.32 -3.33 -26.74
CA ASN A 50 -2.68 -4.66 -27.21
C ASN A 50 -3.44 -4.66 -28.55
N GLY A 51 -3.63 -3.50 -29.19
CA GLY A 51 -4.28 -3.39 -30.50
C GLY A 51 -5.79 -3.65 -30.51
N PHE A 52 -6.49 -3.50 -29.39
CA PHE A 52 -7.94 -3.68 -29.31
C PHE A 52 -8.69 -2.35 -29.48
N ASN A 53 -9.78 -2.38 -30.25
CA ASN A 53 -10.67 -1.23 -30.42
C ASN A 53 -12.01 -1.35 -29.67
N VAL A 54 -12.29 -2.51 -29.08
CA VAL A 54 -13.54 -2.84 -28.39
C VAL A 54 -13.19 -3.46 -27.03
N PHE A 55 -13.82 -2.95 -25.96
CA PHE A 55 -13.55 -3.40 -24.59
C PHE A 55 -13.90 -4.87 -24.36
N SER A 56 -15.01 -5.37 -24.91
CA SER A 56 -15.41 -6.76 -24.74
C SER A 56 -14.33 -7.75 -25.22
N HIS A 57 -13.73 -7.51 -26.39
CA HIS A 57 -12.64 -8.33 -26.92
C HIS A 57 -11.39 -8.26 -26.04
N TYR A 58 -11.05 -7.08 -25.51
CA TYR A 58 -9.96 -6.95 -24.55
C TYR A 58 -10.23 -7.73 -23.26
N LEU A 59 -11.46 -7.68 -22.73
CA LEU A 59 -11.85 -8.42 -21.53
C LEU A 59 -11.87 -9.94 -21.73
N GLU A 60 -12.13 -10.41 -22.96
CA GLU A 60 -11.96 -11.82 -23.33
C GLU A 60 -10.48 -12.21 -23.38
N PHE A 61 -9.63 -11.35 -23.95
CA PHE A 61 -8.18 -11.55 -24.00
C PHE A 61 -7.50 -11.61 -22.61
N LEU A 62 -8.07 -10.93 -21.61
CA LEU A 62 -7.60 -11.04 -20.22
C LEU A 62 -7.61 -12.49 -19.71
N HIS A 63 -8.56 -13.30 -20.17
CA HIS A 63 -8.67 -14.69 -19.74
C HIS A 63 -7.51 -15.51 -20.34
N GLY A 64 -6.65 -16.06 -19.49
CA GLY A 64 -5.50 -16.86 -19.92
C GLY A 64 -4.24 -16.04 -20.24
N ASN A 65 -4.24 -14.73 -19.98
CA ASN A 65 -3.06 -13.88 -20.08
C ASN A 65 -2.72 -13.23 -18.73
N ASP A 66 -1.90 -13.92 -17.93
CA ASP A 66 -1.53 -13.48 -16.58
C ASP A 66 -0.78 -12.14 -16.57
N ALA A 67 0.06 -11.89 -17.59
CA ALA A 67 0.82 -10.65 -17.69
C ALA A 67 -0.10 -9.45 -17.97
N GLU A 68 -1.09 -9.60 -18.85
CA GLU A 68 -2.07 -8.53 -19.08
C GLU A 68 -3.05 -8.41 -17.92
N TRP A 69 -3.41 -9.50 -17.25
CA TRP A 69 -4.20 -9.45 -16.02
C TRP A 69 -3.52 -8.59 -14.94
N GLU A 70 -2.22 -8.79 -14.73
CA GLU A 70 -1.44 -7.95 -13.82
C GLU A 70 -1.46 -6.48 -14.26
N ALA A 71 -1.29 -6.20 -15.55
CA ALA A 71 -1.34 -4.84 -16.07
C ALA A 71 -2.73 -4.20 -15.96
N PHE A 72 -3.81 -4.98 -16.09
CA PHE A 72 -5.19 -4.58 -15.85
C PHE A 72 -5.39 -4.17 -14.39
N VAL A 73 -4.93 -4.98 -13.44
CA VAL A 73 -5.01 -4.68 -12.00
C VAL A 73 -4.23 -3.40 -11.67
N ASN A 74 -2.97 -3.30 -12.11
CA ASN A 74 -2.12 -2.13 -11.91
C ASN A 74 -2.72 -0.85 -12.54
N SER A 75 -3.55 -0.99 -13.58
CA SER A 75 -4.23 0.15 -14.19
C SER A 75 -5.41 0.65 -13.34
N LEU A 76 -5.95 -0.15 -12.42
CA LEU A 76 -7.13 0.21 -11.63
C LEU A 76 -6.83 0.54 -10.16
N THR A 77 -5.60 0.32 -9.70
CA THR A 77 -5.08 0.77 -8.40
C THR A 77 -4.87 2.28 -8.37
N THR A 78 -4.87 2.88 -7.17
CA THR A 78 -4.65 4.33 -7.00
C THR A 78 -3.57 4.55 -5.95
N ASN A 79 -2.41 5.02 -6.42
CA ASN A 79 -1.14 4.87 -5.71
C ASN A 79 -0.61 6.20 -5.16
N LEU A 80 -1.48 7.11 -4.71
CA LEU A 80 -1.05 8.41 -4.18
C LEU A 80 -0.42 8.26 -2.78
N THR A 81 0.89 8.50 -2.70
CA THR A 81 1.65 8.46 -1.46
C THR A 81 2.71 9.58 -1.43
N SER A 82 3.29 9.81 -0.25
CA SER A 82 4.38 10.76 -0.04
C SER A 82 5.15 10.41 1.24
N PHE A 83 6.42 10.78 1.30
CA PHE A 83 7.21 10.63 2.52
C PHE A 83 6.55 11.34 3.69
N PHE A 84 6.57 10.68 4.85
CA PHE A 84 5.98 11.12 6.10
C PHE A 84 4.53 11.60 5.99
N ARG A 85 3.74 11.00 5.08
CA ARG A 85 2.27 11.20 5.06
C ARG A 85 1.71 10.87 6.43
N GLU A 86 0.85 11.76 6.94
CA GLU A 86 0.28 11.67 8.29
C GLU A 86 1.41 11.58 9.35
N GLN A 87 2.30 12.57 9.33
CA GLN A 87 3.57 12.60 10.09
C GLN A 87 3.47 12.30 11.58
N HIS A 88 2.31 12.51 12.20
CA HIS A 88 2.08 12.24 13.62
C HIS A 88 2.15 10.75 13.99
N HIS A 89 2.03 9.84 13.01
CA HIS A 89 2.16 8.40 13.23
C HIS A 89 3.58 7.95 13.55
N PHE A 90 4.61 8.61 13.01
CA PHE A 90 6.00 8.16 13.14
C PHE A 90 6.57 8.34 14.56
N PRO A 91 6.31 9.45 15.28
CA PRO A 91 6.64 9.54 16.71
C PRO A 91 5.92 8.48 17.55
N ILE A 92 4.65 8.18 17.25
CA ILE A 92 3.89 7.14 17.97
C ILE A 92 4.52 5.75 17.73
N LEU A 93 4.91 5.45 16.49
CA LEU A 93 5.64 4.24 16.16
C LEU A 93 6.97 4.17 16.93
N ALA A 94 7.76 5.25 16.93
CA ALA A 94 9.03 5.30 17.64
C ALA A 94 8.88 5.06 19.15
N ASP A 95 7.89 5.70 19.78
CA ASP A 95 7.59 5.52 21.20
C ASP A 95 7.14 4.09 21.53
N HIS A 96 6.36 3.47 20.66
CA HIS A 96 5.95 2.06 20.81
C HIS A 96 7.17 1.13 20.70
N ILE A 97 7.97 1.27 19.64
CA ILE A 97 9.15 0.44 19.41
C ILE A 97 10.20 0.61 20.51
N LYS A 98 10.34 1.80 21.09
CA LYS A 98 11.21 2.02 22.26
C LYS A 98 10.82 1.14 23.45
N LYS A 99 9.51 0.97 23.71
CA LYS A 99 8.99 0.14 24.81
C LYS A 99 9.21 -1.36 24.59
N VAL A 100 9.19 -1.80 23.34
CA VAL A 100 9.38 -3.21 22.96
C VAL A 100 10.77 -3.51 22.39
N SER A 101 11.73 -2.61 22.59
CA SER A 101 13.08 -2.65 21.99
C SER A 101 13.90 -3.91 22.34
N GLN A 102 13.51 -4.63 23.38
CA GLN A 102 14.12 -5.91 23.80
C GLN A 102 13.66 -7.10 22.94
N ARG A 103 12.58 -6.98 22.15
CA ARG A 103 11.98 -8.06 21.34
C ARG A 103 12.58 -8.12 19.94
N GLN A 104 13.88 -8.39 19.87
CA GLN A 104 14.62 -8.39 18.61
C GLN A 104 14.56 -9.77 17.91
N PRO A 105 14.43 -9.84 16.57
CA PRO A 105 14.21 -8.71 15.66
C PRO A 105 12.76 -8.18 15.73
N ILE A 106 12.63 -6.86 15.66
CA ILE A 106 11.34 -6.16 15.61
C ILE A 106 10.81 -6.22 14.17
N GLN A 107 9.61 -6.76 13.99
CA GLN A 107 9.00 -6.85 12.67
C GLN A 107 7.90 -5.80 12.51
N LEU A 108 7.99 -5.02 11.43
CA LEU A 108 6.98 -4.05 11.02
C LEU A 108 6.42 -4.43 9.66
N TRP A 109 5.17 -4.06 9.39
CA TRP A 109 4.55 -4.30 8.08
C TRP A 109 3.91 -3.03 7.53
N CYS A 110 4.31 -2.61 6.34
CA CYS A 110 3.60 -1.66 5.50
C CYS A 110 2.77 -2.45 4.49
N SER A 111 1.46 -2.53 4.69
CA SER A 111 0.58 -3.47 3.98
C SER A 111 0.07 -2.98 2.62
N ALA A 112 0.26 -1.69 2.32
CA ALA A 112 -0.04 -1.04 1.04
C ALA A 112 1.05 0.00 0.72
N ALA A 113 2.21 -0.48 0.30
CA ALA A 113 3.45 0.30 0.23
C ALA A 113 3.49 1.32 -0.91
N SER A 114 2.67 1.14 -1.95
CA SER A 114 2.70 1.93 -3.17
C SER A 114 4.14 2.04 -3.70
N THR A 115 4.62 3.25 -3.98
CA THR A 115 5.96 3.52 -4.51
C THR A 115 7.06 3.56 -3.44
N GLY A 116 6.77 3.13 -2.20
CA GLY A 116 7.76 2.85 -1.16
C GLY A 116 7.93 3.93 -0.10
N GLU A 117 7.38 5.13 -0.31
CA GLU A 117 7.59 6.28 0.58
C GLU A 117 7.20 6.01 2.04
N GLU A 118 6.10 5.28 2.27
CA GLU A 118 5.67 4.91 3.63
C GLU A 118 6.65 3.96 4.32
N ALA A 119 7.06 2.90 3.63
CA ALA A 119 8.02 1.92 4.14
C ALA A 119 9.38 2.56 4.43
N TYR A 120 9.84 3.46 3.56
CA TYR A 120 11.08 4.21 3.81
C TYR A 120 10.95 5.22 4.94
N SER A 121 9.81 5.91 5.11
CA SER A 121 9.58 6.76 6.28
C SER A 121 9.58 5.97 7.59
N MET A 122 9.02 4.76 7.60
CA MET A 122 9.15 3.84 8.74
C MET A 122 10.63 3.49 8.98
N ALA A 123 11.39 3.15 7.94
CA ALA A 123 12.80 2.82 8.07
C ALA A 123 13.64 3.99 8.61
N MET A 124 13.42 5.21 8.10
CA MET A 124 14.09 6.44 8.55
C MET A 124 13.81 6.69 10.03
N THR A 125 12.55 6.53 10.44
CA THR A 125 12.13 6.66 11.85
C THR A 125 12.89 5.68 12.75
N MET A 126 13.12 4.44 12.30
CA MET A 126 13.88 3.46 13.06
C MET A 126 15.37 3.80 13.12
N VAL A 127 15.97 4.27 12.03
CA VAL A 127 17.37 4.73 12.05
C VAL A 127 17.55 5.90 13.01
N ASP A 128 16.61 6.84 13.05
CA ASP A 128 16.63 7.97 13.98
C ASP A 128 16.44 7.51 15.43
N LEU A 129 15.51 6.59 15.70
CA LEU A 129 15.27 6.04 17.04
C LEU A 129 16.49 5.33 17.62
N PHE A 130 17.16 4.49 16.82
CA PHE A 130 18.30 3.68 17.27
C PHE A 130 19.66 4.36 17.06
N GLY A 131 19.69 5.51 16.37
CA GLY A 131 20.91 6.30 16.12
C GLY A 131 21.90 5.63 15.17
N ASN A 132 21.51 4.60 14.42
CA ASN A 132 22.38 3.88 13.50
C ASN A 132 21.60 3.21 12.35
N PHE A 133 22.30 2.89 11.26
CA PHE A 133 21.73 2.29 10.04
C PHE A 133 21.53 0.76 10.10
N ARG A 134 21.76 0.13 11.26
CA ARG A 134 21.55 -1.30 11.48
C ARG A 134 20.67 -1.54 12.71
N PRO A 135 19.49 -0.90 12.80
CA PRO A 135 18.58 -1.20 13.89
C PRO A 135 18.14 -2.67 13.79
N PRO A 136 17.78 -3.31 14.91
CA PRO A 136 17.27 -4.68 14.94
C PRO A 136 15.81 -4.74 14.45
N VAL A 137 15.51 -4.08 13.32
CA VAL A 137 14.17 -3.92 12.74
C VAL A 137 14.16 -4.44 11.32
N GLN A 138 13.12 -5.20 10.98
CA GLN A 138 12.82 -5.65 9.62
C GLN A 138 11.45 -5.12 9.21
N ILE A 139 11.37 -4.52 8.03
CA ILE A 139 10.14 -3.96 7.49
C ILE A 139 9.72 -4.80 6.28
N LEU A 140 8.60 -5.49 6.40
CA LEU A 140 7.91 -6.05 5.24
C LEU A 140 7.08 -4.93 4.60
N ALA A 141 7.20 -4.74 3.30
CA ALA A 141 6.40 -3.78 2.55
C ALA A 141 5.70 -4.51 1.41
N THR A 142 4.38 -4.46 1.38
CA THR A 142 3.59 -5.18 0.37
C THR A 142 2.66 -4.28 -0.39
N ASP A 143 2.41 -4.64 -1.64
CA ASP A 143 1.36 -4.03 -2.45
C ASP A 143 0.81 -5.07 -3.43
N ILE A 144 -0.39 -4.82 -3.96
CA ILE A 144 -0.94 -5.62 -5.05
C ILE A 144 -0.32 -5.20 -6.39
N ASP A 145 0.09 -3.93 -6.51
CA ASP A 145 0.57 -3.33 -7.74
C ASP A 145 2.07 -3.56 -7.94
N THR A 146 2.41 -4.34 -8.96
CA THR A 146 3.80 -4.72 -9.23
C THR A 146 4.63 -3.61 -9.85
N GLN A 147 4.02 -2.62 -10.50
CA GLN A 147 4.75 -1.50 -11.09
C GLN A 147 5.25 -0.56 -10.00
N VAL A 148 4.43 -0.28 -9.00
CA VAL A 148 4.84 0.57 -7.87
C VAL A 148 5.84 -0.13 -6.96
N LEU A 149 5.75 -1.45 -6.78
CA LEU A 149 6.74 -2.22 -6.04
C LEU A 149 8.13 -2.17 -6.70
N LYS A 150 8.21 -2.32 -8.03
CA LYS A 150 9.48 -2.16 -8.76
C LYS A 150 10.10 -0.78 -8.53
N LYS A 151 9.27 0.27 -8.54
CA LYS A 151 9.72 1.64 -8.22
C LYS A 151 10.20 1.73 -6.77
N ALA A 152 9.46 1.16 -5.83
CA ALA A 152 9.80 1.15 -4.40
C ALA A 152 11.15 0.47 -4.14
N GLU A 153 11.38 -0.69 -4.74
CA GLU A 153 12.64 -1.45 -4.66
C GLU A 153 13.84 -0.68 -5.23
N SER A 154 13.64 0.05 -6.34
CA SER A 154 14.68 0.91 -6.91
C SER A 154 15.13 2.00 -5.90
N GLY A 155 14.18 2.48 -5.08
CA GLY A 155 14.36 3.57 -4.14
C GLY A 155 14.74 4.89 -4.80
N ILE A 156 14.36 5.09 -6.07
CA ILE A 156 14.69 6.29 -6.86
C ILE A 156 13.51 7.25 -6.85
N TYR A 157 13.77 8.50 -6.50
CA TYR A 157 12.78 9.57 -6.45
C TYR A 157 13.32 10.82 -7.14
N SER A 158 12.45 11.48 -7.88
CA SER A 158 12.72 12.81 -8.42
C SER A 158 12.74 13.85 -7.29
N ARG A 159 13.40 14.99 -7.52
CA ARG A 159 13.58 16.00 -6.48
C ARG A 159 12.23 16.54 -5.96
N ASP A 160 11.27 16.78 -6.85
CA ASP A 160 9.93 17.29 -6.53
C ASP A 160 9.17 16.39 -5.54
N LYS A 161 9.39 15.07 -5.57
CA LYS A 161 8.77 14.12 -4.64
C LYS A 161 9.33 14.24 -3.22
N LEU A 162 10.49 14.86 -3.07
CA LEU A 162 11.21 14.99 -1.81
C LEU A 162 11.22 16.43 -1.27
N ASP A 163 10.58 17.38 -1.95
CA ASP A 163 10.63 18.80 -1.59
C ASP A 163 10.09 19.12 -0.18
N LYS A 164 9.23 18.26 0.35
CA LYS A 164 8.70 18.39 1.72
C LYS A 164 9.65 17.88 2.80
N LEU A 165 10.73 17.20 2.43
CA LEU A 165 11.72 16.69 3.38
C LEU A 165 12.74 17.77 3.75
N PRO A 166 13.09 17.89 5.04
CA PRO A 166 14.20 18.75 5.47
C PRO A 166 15.51 18.37 4.76
N ALA A 167 16.37 19.37 4.51
CA ALA A 167 17.67 19.16 3.87
C ALA A 167 18.54 18.13 4.64
N GLU A 168 18.53 18.18 5.96
CA GLU A 168 19.22 17.22 6.83
C GLU A 168 18.75 15.77 6.62
N THR A 169 17.45 15.57 6.38
CA THR A 169 16.87 14.24 6.11
C THR A 169 17.34 13.74 4.75
N LEU A 170 17.37 14.63 3.76
CA LEU A 170 17.85 14.33 2.42
C LEU A 170 19.32 13.92 2.43
N ASP A 171 20.18 14.71 3.07
CA ASP A 171 21.62 14.45 3.16
C ASP A 171 21.92 13.16 3.92
N LYS A 172 21.12 12.86 4.96
CA LYS A 172 21.28 11.67 5.79
C LYS A 172 20.85 10.39 5.07
N PHE A 173 19.72 10.40 4.35
CA PHE A 173 19.07 9.17 3.88
C PHE A 173 19.10 8.94 2.37
N PHE A 174 19.49 9.94 1.58
CA PHE A 174 19.56 9.84 0.13
C PHE A 174 20.98 10.07 -0.38
N VAL A 175 21.23 9.60 -1.59
CA VAL A 175 22.42 9.88 -2.39
C VAL A 175 21.98 10.39 -3.75
N LYS A 176 22.79 11.28 -4.34
CA LYS A 176 22.58 11.73 -5.72
C LYS A 176 22.81 10.55 -6.66
N ASP A 177 22.02 10.48 -7.71
CA ASP A 177 22.10 9.46 -8.75
C ASP A 177 21.58 10.03 -10.08
N GLU A 178 21.79 9.31 -11.17
CA GLU A 178 21.37 9.70 -12.51
C GLU A 178 20.68 8.52 -13.20
N VAL A 179 19.51 8.76 -13.78
CA VAL A 179 18.75 7.76 -14.54
C VAL A 179 18.28 8.40 -15.84
N ASP A 180 18.61 7.79 -16.96
CA ASP A 180 18.24 8.26 -18.31
C ASP A 180 18.63 9.74 -18.56
N GLY A 181 19.75 10.19 -17.99
CA GLY A 181 20.26 11.56 -18.10
C GLY A 181 19.61 12.57 -17.13
N GLU A 182 18.68 12.13 -16.29
CA GLU A 182 17.99 12.97 -15.30
C GLU A 182 18.58 12.81 -13.90
N ASN A 183 18.83 13.93 -13.22
CA ASN A 183 19.30 13.95 -11.85
C ASN A 183 18.18 13.50 -10.89
N VAL A 184 18.45 12.45 -10.12
CA VAL A 184 17.51 11.87 -9.16
C VAL A 184 18.17 11.67 -7.80
N LEU A 185 17.36 11.36 -6.79
CA LEU A 185 17.82 10.99 -5.46
C LEU A 185 17.45 9.54 -5.20
N ARG A 186 18.43 8.75 -4.77
CA ARG A 186 18.23 7.34 -4.40
C ARG A 186 18.35 7.17 -2.90
N VAL A 187 17.44 6.40 -2.32
CA VAL A 187 17.51 5.96 -0.92
C VAL A 187 18.80 5.16 -0.71
N ARG A 188 19.55 5.51 0.34
CA ARG A 188 20.78 4.82 0.75
C ARG A 188 20.57 3.31 0.86
N ARG A 189 21.61 2.54 0.49
CA ARG A 189 21.56 1.08 0.42
C ARG A 189 21.24 0.45 1.79
N GLU A 190 21.80 1.01 2.85
CA GLU A 190 21.60 0.56 4.23
C GLU A 190 20.13 0.66 4.63
N LEU A 191 19.48 1.78 4.30
CA LEU A 191 18.06 1.98 4.55
C LEU A 191 17.20 1.03 3.70
N ARG A 192 17.57 0.82 2.42
CA ARG A 192 16.90 -0.16 1.54
C ARG A 192 17.00 -1.59 2.06
N SER A 193 18.12 -1.96 2.68
CA SER A 193 18.31 -3.30 3.24
C SER A 193 17.41 -3.62 4.43
N MET A 194 16.80 -2.60 5.05
CA MET A 194 15.82 -2.78 6.13
C MET A 194 14.42 -3.15 5.62
N VAL A 195 14.14 -2.93 4.32
CA VAL A 195 12.82 -3.08 3.72
C VAL A 195 12.83 -4.22 2.72
N THR A 196 11.95 -5.20 2.92
CA THR A 196 11.69 -6.27 1.94
C THR A 196 10.36 -5.99 1.26
N PHE A 197 10.40 -5.76 -0.05
CA PHE A 197 9.20 -5.59 -0.86
C PHE A 197 8.68 -6.94 -1.35
N ARG A 198 7.36 -7.16 -1.30
CA ARG A 198 6.70 -8.34 -1.86
C ARG A 198 5.34 -7.99 -2.44
N ARG A 199 4.93 -8.70 -3.49
CA ARG A 199 3.54 -8.64 -3.94
C ARG A 199 2.65 -9.37 -2.92
N GLN A 200 1.59 -8.73 -2.47
CA GLN A 200 0.54 -9.36 -1.66
C GLN A 200 -0.80 -8.72 -2.00
N ASN A 201 -1.80 -9.53 -2.30
CA ASN A 201 -3.17 -9.08 -2.31
C ASN A 201 -3.79 -9.31 -0.92
N LEU A 202 -4.35 -8.25 -0.32
CA LEU A 202 -4.96 -8.34 1.01
C LEU A 202 -6.16 -9.31 1.05
N LEU A 203 -6.76 -9.58 -0.11
CA LEU A 203 -7.88 -10.51 -0.28
C LEU A 203 -7.44 -11.98 -0.38
N ASP A 204 -6.16 -12.27 -0.61
CA ASP A 204 -5.67 -13.65 -0.73
C ASP A 204 -6.01 -14.47 0.52
N HIS A 205 -6.35 -15.74 0.39
CA HIS A 205 -6.71 -16.56 1.55
C HIS A 205 -5.55 -16.71 2.56
N ILE A 206 -4.32 -16.78 2.04
CA ILE A 206 -3.10 -16.97 2.82
C ILE A 206 -2.16 -15.81 2.49
N TRP A 207 -1.58 -15.21 3.53
CA TRP A 207 -0.53 -14.21 3.39
C TRP A 207 0.83 -14.84 3.69
N ASP A 208 1.84 -14.46 2.91
CA ASP A 208 3.23 -14.82 3.21
C ASP A 208 3.81 -14.00 4.37
N ALA A 209 3.13 -12.91 4.72
CA ALA A 209 3.39 -12.08 5.90
C ALA A 209 3.00 -12.84 7.19
N ARG A 210 3.92 -13.64 7.74
CA ARG A 210 3.62 -14.53 8.89
C ARG A 210 3.82 -13.93 10.29
N GLY A 211 4.33 -12.70 10.40
CA GLY A 211 4.53 -12.02 11.69
C GLY A 211 5.37 -12.85 12.70
N PRO A 212 5.25 -12.56 14.01
CA PRO A 212 4.36 -11.56 14.60
C PRO A 212 4.91 -10.14 14.47
N PHE A 213 4.07 -9.21 14.02
CA PHE A 213 4.41 -7.80 13.83
C PHE A 213 4.16 -6.99 15.11
N GLU A 214 5.06 -6.07 15.44
CA GLU A 214 4.88 -5.07 16.50
C GLU A 214 4.04 -3.88 15.99
N ALA A 215 4.05 -3.61 14.68
CA ALA A 215 3.08 -2.71 14.08
C ALA A 215 2.78 -3.02 12.61
N ILE A 216 1.53 -2.75 12.21
CA ILE A 216 1.06 -2.77 10.83
C ILE A 216 0.61 -1.36 10.43
N PHE A 217 1.13 -0.85 9.32
CA PHE A 217 0.58 0.30 8.61
C PHE A 217 -0.35 -0.20 7.50
N CYS A 218 -1.62 0.14 7.60
CA CYS A 218 -2.67 -0.15 6.62
C CYS A 218 -3.44 1.14 6.36
N ARG A 219 -2.76 2.12 5.75
CA ARG A 219 -3.26 3.49 5.61
C ARG A 219 -3.71 3.76 4.19
N ASN A 220 -4.85 4.44 4.06
CA ASN A 220 -5.43 4.95 2.82
C ASN A 220 -5.68 3.87 1.74
N VAL A 221 -5.87 2.63 2.14
CA VAL A 221 -6.19 1.48 1.27
C VAL A 221 -7.57 0.90 1.56
N MET A 222 -8.01 0.92 2.82
CA MET A 222 -9.30 0.38 3.25
C MET A 222 -10.47 1.17 2.66
N ILE A 223 -10.24 2.43 2.29
CA ILE A 223 -11.19 3.29 1.57
C ILE A 223 -11.65 2.72 0.22
N TYR A 224 -10.92 1.76 -0.37
CA TYR A 224 -11.30 1.12 -1.63
C TYR A 224 -12.18 -0.11 -1.44
N PHE A 225 -12.39 -0.57 -0.20
CA PHE A 225 -13.12 -1.79 0.12
C PHE A 225 -14.47 -1.48 0.79
N ASP A 226 -15.47 -2.35 0.58
CA ASP A 226 -16.70 -2.29 1.36
C ASP A 226 -16.48 -2.76 2.82
N LYS A 227 -17.45 -2.48 3.70
CA LYS A 227 -17.33 -2.82 5.14
C LYS A 227 -17.16 -4.32 5.40
N PRO A 228 -17.88 -5.24 4.74
CA PRO A 228 -17.62 -6.68 4.88
C PRO A 228 -16.19 -7.08 4.51
N THR A 229 -15.63 -6.50 3.45
CA THR A 229 -14.26 -6.75 3.00
C THR A 229 -13.24 -6.18 3.97
N GLN A 230 -13.44 -4.94 4.43
CA GLN A 230 -12.61 -4.32 5.47
C GLN A 230 -12.54 -5.21 6.72
N TYR A 231 -13.69 -5.68 7.21
CA TYR A 231 -13.76 -6.53 8.40
C TYR A 231 -12.98 -7.85 8.20
N LYS A 232 -13.10 -8.50 7.05
CA LYS A 232 -12.33 -9.73 6.73
C LYS A 232 -10.82 -9.50 6.75
N ILE A 233 -10.36 -8.39 6.18
CA ILE A 233 -8.94 -8.01 6.18
C ILE A 233 -8.46 -7.75 7.61
N LEU A 234 -9.20 -6.96 8.38
CA LEU A 234 -8.87 -6.67 9.79
C LEU A 234 -8.80 -7.95 10.63
N LYS A 235 -9.75 -8.88 10.44
CA LYS A 235 -9.76 -10.17 11.13
C LYS A 235 -8.52 -11.00 10.83
N LYS A 236 -8.00 -10.92 9.60
CA LYS A 236 -6.76 -11.60 9.20
C LYS A 236 -5.49 -10.94 9.75
N PHE A 237 -5.51 -9.65 10.09
CA PHE A 237 -4.39 -9.01 10.78
C PHE A 237 -4.23 -9.47 12.23
N VAL A 238 -5.33 -9.79 12.92
CA VAL A 238 -5.30 -10.18 14.35
C VAL A 238 -4.25 -11.28 14.65
N PRO A 239 -4.21 -12.43 13.96
CA PRO A 239 -3.22 -13.48 14.25
C PRO A 239 -1.79 -13.12 13.82
N THR A 240 -1.57 -12.07 13.03
CA THR A 240 -0.22 -11.65 12.61
C THR A 240 0.38 -10.59 13.53
N LEU A 241 -0.39 -10.07 14.49
CA LEU A 241 0.02 -9.02 15.43
C LEU A 241 0.41 -9.58 16.79
N ARG A 242 1.37 -8.93 17.47
CA ARG A 242 1.56 -9.12 18.92
C ARG A 242 0.38 -8.52 19.69
N GLN A 243 0.20 -8.94 20.94
CA GLN A 243 -0.91 -8.50 21.80
C GLN A 243 -0.95 -6.99 22.05
N ASP A 244 0.21 -6.38 22.17
CA ASP A 244 0.42 -4.95 22.40
C ASP A 244 0.81 -4.19 21.12
N ALA A 245 0.73 -4.84 19.96
CA ALA A 245 1.05 -4.24 18.68
C ALA A 245 0.04 -3.16 18.27
N LEU A 246 0.49 -2.28 17.38
CA LEU A 246 -0.31 -1.17 16.86
C LEU A 246 -0.71 -1.36 15.40
N LEU A 247 -1.95 -1.02 15.07
CA LEU A 247 -2.44 -0.87 13.71
C LEU A 247 -2.63 0.61 13.40
N PHE A 248 -1.95 1.10 12.36
CA PHE A 248 -2.03 2.47 11.88
C PHE A 248 -2.94 2.54 10.65
N ALA A 249 -4.04 3.30 10.76
CA ALA A 249 -4.95 3.59 9.67
C ALA A 249 -4.70 5.01 9.11
N GLY A 250 -5.24 5.31 7.94
CA GLY A 250 -5.19 6.62 7.32
C GLY A 250 -6.28 7.57 7.86
N HIS A 251 -6.12 8.87 7.60
CA HIS A 251 -6.93 9.93 8.19
C HIS A 251 -8.46 9.81 7.98
N SER A 252 -8.90 9.15 6.90
CA SER A 252 -10.32 8.96 6.56
C SER A 252 -10.86 7.60 6.97
N GLU A 253 -10.05 6.76 7.61
CA GLU A 253 -10.37 5.37 7.90
C GLU A 253 -10.80 5.20 9.35
N SER A 254 -11.97 4.58 9.53
CA SER A 254 -12.55 4.31 10.83
C SER A 254 -13.08 2.88 10.91
N PHE A 255 -12.63 2.16 11.93
CA PHE A 255 -12.87 0.73 12.12
C PHE A 255 -13.90 0.41 13.21
N TYR A 256 -14.86 1.32 13.49
CA TYR A 256 -15.91 1.07 14.51
C TYR A 256 -16.73 -0.21 14.27
N HIS A 257 -16.95 -0.57 13.00
CA HIS A 257 -17.62 -1.81 12.58
C HIS A 257 -16.83 -3.09 12.88
N ALA A 258 -15.58 -2.96 13.33
CA ALA A 258 -14.67 -4.04 13.71
C ALA A 258 -14.12 -3.79 15.14
N SER A 259 -14.93 -3.21 16.01
CA SER A 259 -14.56 -2.85 17.39
C SER A 259 -14.33 -4.07 18.30
N ASP A 260 -14.87 -5.22 17.92
CA ASP A 260 -14.56 -6.53 18.46
C ASP A 260 -13.13 -6.99 18.12
N LEU A 261 -12.50 -6.42 17.09
CA LEU A 261 -11.13 -6.75 16.68
C LEU A 261 -10.11 -5.70 17.14
N PHE A 262 -10.44 -4.42 16.94
CA PHE A 262 -9.53 -3.29 17.18
C PHE A 262 -10.19 -2.16 17.95
N ARG A 263 -9.45 -1.60 18.91
CA ARG A 263 -9.85 -0.46 19.73
C ARG A 263 -9.03 0.76 19.37
N LEU A 264 -9.70 1.89 19.12
CA LEU A 264 -9.02 3.17 18.83
C LEU A 264 -8.28 3.67 20.07
N GLN A 265 -6.99 3.96 19.93
CA GLN A 265 -6.14 4.58 20.95
C GLN A 265 -6.06 6.10 20.77
N GLY A 266 -6.12 6.57 19.53
CA GLY A 266 -6.13 7.99 19.18
C GLY A 266 -5.42 8.22 17.84
N LYS A 267 -5.69 9.36 17.18
CA LYS A 267 -5.05 9.75 15.90
C LYS A 267 -4.93 8.59 14.90
N THR A 268 -6.04 7.90 14.63
CA THR A 268 -6.10 6.75 13.69
C THR A 268 -5.14 5.59 14.00
N VAL A 269 -4.67 5.47 15.25
CA VAL A 269 -3.91 4.33 15.77
C VAL A 269 -4.83 3.45 16.62
N TYR A 270 -4.74 2.15 16.38
CA TYR A 270 -5.56 1.13 17.04
C TYR A 270 -4.67 0.08 17.71
N GLU A 271 -5.19 -0.52 18.77
CA GLU A 271 -4.65 -1.73 19.40
C GLU A 271 -5.65 -2.88 19.26
N LEU A 272 -5.21 -4.12 19.50
CA LEU A 272 -6.14 -5.25 19.58
C LEU A 272 -7.15 -5.05 20.71
N SER A 273 -8.41 -5.40 20.47
CA SER A 273 -9.42 -5.47 21.53
C SER A 273 -9.06 -6.57 22.54
N GLU A 274 -9.62 -6.53 23.74
CA GLU A 274 -9.43 -7.61 24.73
C GLU A 274 -9.91 -8.98 24.21
N GLN A 275 -10.96 -9.00 23.38
CA GLN A 275 -11.47 -10.22 22.75
C GLN A 275 -10.48 -10.76 21.71
N ALA A 276 -9.90 -9.87 20.90
CA ALA A 276 -8.93 -10.23 19.86
C ALA A 276 -7.59 -10.68 20.44
N LYS A 277 -7.15 -10.11 21.58
CA LYS A 277 -5.94 -10.55 22.28
C LYS A 277 -5.99 -12.02 22.69
N ALA A 278 -7.16 -12.53 23.06
CA ALA A 278 -7.35 -13.96 23.37
C ALA A 278 -7.21 -14.87 22.13
N ILE A 279 -7.59 -14.37 20.95
CA ILE A 279 -7.47 -15.10 19.67
C ILE A 279 -6.02 -15.10 19.16
N ALA A 280 -5.28 -14.02 19.38
CA ALA A 280 -3.86 -13.94 19.00
C ALA A 280 -2.94 -14.88 19.83
N GLN A 281 -3.47 -15.57 20.85
CA GLN A 281 -2.75 -16.53 21.70
C GLN A 281 -2.82 -17.99 21.22
N SER A 282 -3.76 -18.32 20.32
CA SER A 282 -4.00 -19.69 19.81
C SER A 282 -3.36 -19.92 18.45
#